data_AF-A0A5P2G628-F1
#
_entry.id   AF-A0A5P2G628-F1
#
_cell.length_a   1.000
_cell.length_b   1.000
_cell.length_c   1.000
_cell.angle_alpha   90.00
_cell.angle_beta   90.00
_cell.angle_gamma   90.00
#
_symmetry.space_group_name_H-M   'P 1'
#
loop_
_entity.id
_entity.type
_entity.pdbx_description
1 polymer ?
#
loop_
_entity_poly.entity_id
_entity_poly.type
_entity_poly.pdbx_seq_one_letter_code
_entity_poly.pdbx_strand_id
1 'polypeptide(L)'
;MKRTNSYQINIENPCEEQWDSMRKNDCGRFCQLCQKTVVDFTMMSDREIIQFIENHKDERICGRVANSDLNRALISYEMISNTSWKFKLM
;
A
#
# COMPACT_ATOMS: atom_id res chain seq x y z
N MET A 1 8.18 12.30 20.35
CA MET A 1 6.75 11.91 20.23
C MET A 1 6.59 11.13 18.93
N LYS A 2 5.84 10.04 18.90
CA LYS A 2 5.54 9.34 17.63
C LYS A 2 4.20 9.90 17.14
N ARG A 3 4.14 10.43 15.92
CA ARG A 3 2.84 10.69 15.28
C ARG A 3 2.38 9.36 14.70
N THR A 4 1.14 9.02 15.01
CA THR A 4 0.49 7.81 14.51
C THR A 4 -0.61 8.28 13.58
N ASN A 5 -0.46 8.02 12.28
CA ASN A 5 -1.53 8.20 11.32
C ASN A 5 -2.20 6.85 11.10
N SER A 6 -3.53 6.84 11.07
CA SER A 6 -4.34 5.67 10.77
C SER A 6 -5.07 5.85 9.45
N TYR A 7 -4.95 4.86 8.57
CA TYR A 7 -5.59 4.84 7.25
C TYR A 7 -6.54 3.64 7.17
N GLN A 8 -7.60 3.74 6.38
CA GLN A 8 -8.48 2.61 6.09
C GLN A 8 -8.54 2.40 4.58
N ILE A 9 -8.42 1.15 4.15
CA ILE A 9 -8.65 0.78 2.76
C ILE A 9 -10.16 0.61 2.58
N ASN A 10 -10.75 1.41 1.69
CA ASN A 10 -12.12 1.21 1.24
C ASN A 10 -12.12 0.84 -0.25
N ILE A 11 -12.85 -0.21 -0.61
CA ILE A 11 -12.98 -0.64 -2.00
C ILE A 11 -14.45 -0.47 -2.39
N GLU A 12 -14.77 0.64 -3.06
CA GLU A 12 -16.14 0.92 -3.49
C GLU A 12 -16.61 -0.02 -4.61
N ASN A 13 -15.71 -0.33 -5.55
CA ASN A 13 -16.00 -1.18 -6.71
C ASN A 13 -14.99 -2.32 -6.76
N PRO A 14 -15.23 -3.45 -6.06
CA PRO A 14 -14.33 -4.58 -6.08
C PRO A 14 -14.18 -5.13 -7.50
N CYS A 15 -12.96 -5.46 -7.89
CA CYS A 15 -12.68 -6.08 -9.17
C CYS A 15 -13.20 -7.53 -9.15
N GLU A 16 -14.06 -7.89 -10.10
CA GLU A 16 -14.66 -9.23 -10.20
C GLU A 16 -13.78 -10.23 -10.96
N GLU A 17 -12.70 -9.79 -11.59
CA GLU A 17 -11.78 -10.68 -12.29
C GLU A 17 -11.03 -11.58 -11.30
N GLN A 18 -10.99 -12.88 -11.58
CA GLN A 18 -10.31 -13.84 -10.73
C GLN A 18 -8.79 -13.73 -10.88
N TRP A 19 -8.08 -13.62 -9.76
CA TRP A 19 -6.62 -13.52 -9.73
C TRP A 19 -5.92 -14.61 -10.54
N ASP A 20 -6.40 -15.85 -10.44
CA ASP A 20 -5.76 -16.99 -11.08
C ASP A 20 -5.96 -17.01 -12.60
N SER A 21 -7.03 -16.39 -13.12
CA SER A 21 -7.29 -16.27 -14.55
C SER A 21 -6.58 -15.09 -15.21
N MET A 22 -6.00 -14.16 -14.43
CA MET A 22 -5.26 -13.01 -14.96
C MET A 22 -3.96 -13.42 -15.64
N ARG A 23 -3.64 -12.73 -16.75
CA ARG A 23 -2.40 -12.94 -17.51
C ARG A 23 -1.20 -12.44 -16.70
N LYS A 24 -0.15 -13.26 -16.59
CA LYS A 24 1.12 -12.85 -15.99
C LYS A 24 1.84 -11.85 -16.92
N ASN A 25 2.47 -10.84 -16.34
CA ASN A 25 3.39 -9.94 -17.01
C ASN A 25 4.69 -9.83 -16.20
N ASP A 26 5.67 -9.08 -16.71
CA ASP A 26 7.01 -8.96 -16.08
C ASP A 26 6.97 -8.34 -14.68
N CYS A 27 5.89 -7.62 -14.35
CA CYS A 27 5.71 -6.91 -13.09
C CYS A 27 4.61 -7.52 -12.18
N GLY A 28 4.08 -8.70 -12.51
CA GLY A 28 3.00 -9.35 -11.76
C GLY A 28 1.89 -9.93 -12.65
N ARG A 29 0.65 -9.50 -12.45
CA ARG A 29 -0.52 -9.94 -13.22
C ARG A 29 -1.26 -8.73 -13.80
N PHE A 30 -1.81 -8.86 -15.00
CA PHE A 30 -2.60 -7.83 -15.64
C PHE A 30 -4.09 -8.17 -15.58
N CYS A 31 -4.86 -7.26 -14.99
CA CYS A 31 -6.33 -7.32 -14.92
C CYS A 31 -6.91 -6.71 -16.20
N GLN A 32 -7.65 -7.52 -16.96
CA GLN A 32 -8.34 -7.09 -18.18
C GLN A 32 -9.54 -6.18 -17.88
N LEU A 33 -10.26 -6.40 -16.77
CA LEU A 33 -11.42 -5.58 -16.40
C LEU A 33 -11.01 -4.16 -16.00
N CYS A 34 -9.97 -4.04 -15.16
CA CYS A 34 -9.46 -2.74 -14.74
C CYS A 34 -8.49 -2.11 -15.75
N GLN A 35 -8.03 -2.89 -16.74
CA GLN A 35 -6.98 -2.57 -17.70
C GLN A 35 -5.70 -2.06 -17.04
N LYS A 36 -5.26 -2.73 -15.97
CA LYS A 36 -4.09 -2.33 -15.17
C LYS A 36 -3.30 -3.54 -14.69
N THR A 37 -2.01 -3.34 -14.46
CA THR A 37 -1.20 -4.28 -13.68
C THR A 37 -1.69 -4.24 -12.24
N VAL A 38 -1.98 -5.42 -11.68
CA VAL A 38 -2.45 -5.56 -10.30
C VAL A 38 -1.26 -5.49 -9.36
N VAL A 39 -1.36 -4.64 -8.36
CA VAL A 39 -0.39 -4.52 -7.27
C VAL A 39 -0.80 -5.49 -6.16
N ASP A 40 0.07 -6.43 -5.80
CA ASP A 40 -0.20 -7.37 -4.71
C ASP A 40 0.28 -6.79 -3.37
N PHE A 41 -0.67 -6.27 -2.58
CA PHE A 41 -0.41 -5.72 -1.25
C PHE A 41 -0.37 -6.79 -0.16
N THR A 42 -0.70 -8.05 -0.45
CA THR A 42 -0.83 -9.11 0.58
C THR A 42 0.49 -9.46 1.29
N MET A 43 1.62 -9.05 0.72
CA MET A 43 2.97 -9.26 1.27
C MET A 43 3.62 -7.95 1.73
N MET A 44 2.90 -6.82 1.66
CA MET A 44 3.41 -5.51 2.06
C MET A 44 3.03 -5.19 3.50
N SER A 45 3.91 -4.50 4.21
CA SER A 45 3.60 -3.91 5.52
C SER A 45 2.70 -2.68 5.38
N ASP A 46 1.99 -2.30 6.46
CA ASP A 46 1.16 -1.09 6.50
C ASP A 46 1.88 0.14 5.97
N ARG A 47 3.16 0.30 6.35
CA ARG A 47 3.99 1.42 5.92
C ARG A 47 4.22 1.39 4.40
N GLU A 48 4.52 0.23 3.84
CA GLU A 48 4.74 0.08 2.40
C GLU A 48 3.46 0.33 1.61
N ILE A 49 2.32 -0.17 2.11
CA ILE A 49 1.01 0.06 1.51
C ILE A 49 0.69 1.57 1.52
N ILE A 50 0.82 2.23 2.67
CA ILE A 50 0.56 3.67 2.82
C ILE A 50 1.47 4.47 1.89
N GLN A 51 2.78 4.20 1.91
CA GLN A 51 3.75 4.88 1.05
C GLN A 51 3.45 4.67 -0.44
N PHE A 52 3.04 3.46 -0.84
CA PHE A 52 2.65 3.18 -2.22
C PHE A 52 1.42 4.01 -2.62
N ILE A 53 0.37 4.00 -1.80
CA ILE A 53 -0.87 4.73 -2.08
C ILE A 53 -0.61 6.24 -2.12
N GLU A 54 0.19 6.79 -1.19
CA GLU A 54 0.53 8.22 -1.17
C GLU A 54 1.31 8.65 -2.42
N ASN A 55 2.24 7.82 -2.90
CA ASN A 55 2.99 8.07 -4.12
C ASN A 55 2.13 8.01 -5.40
N HIS A 56 0.98 7.33 -5.35
CA HIS A 56 0.07 7.14 -6.48
C HIS A 56 -1.32 7.71 -6.20
N LYS A 57 -1.42 8.72 -5.31
CA LYS A 57 -2.70 9.27 -4.81
C LYS A 57 -3.64 9.79 -5.90
N ASP A 58 -3.09 10.19 -7.05
CA ASP A 58 -3.82 10.75 -8.19
C ASP A 58 -4.13 9.67 -9.25
N GLU A 59 -3.76 8.41 -9.00
CA GLU A 59 -3.94 7.29 -9.91
C GLU A 59 -5.02 6.31 -9.41
N ARG A 60 -5.71 5.68 -10.35
CA ARG A 60 -6.59 4.54 -10.02
C ARG A 60 -5.75 3.27 -9.98
N ILE A 61 -5.67 2.63 -8.82
CA ILE A 61 -4.88 1.40 -8.62
C ILE A 61 -5.81 0.18 -8.71
N CYS A 62 -5.36 -0.88 -9.39
CA CYS A 62 -5.96 -2.20 -9.23
C CYS A 62 -5.09 -2.99 -8.24
N GLY A 63 -5.65 -3.38 -7.10
CA GLY A 63 -4.87 -3.96 -6.00
C GLY A 63 -5.48 -5.26 -5.49
N ARG A 64 -4.61 -6.20 -5.09
CA ARG A 64 -4.98 -7.37 -4.31
C ARG A 64 -4.59 -7.10 -2.86
N VAL A 65 -5.57 -7.10 -1.97
CA VAL A 65 -5.38 -6.82 -0.53
C VAL A 65 -5.79 -8.03 0.29
N ALA A 66 -5.18 -8.24 1.45
CA ALA A 66 -5.61 -9.31 2.35
C ALA A 66 -6.92 -8.90 3.05
N ASN A 67 -7.78 -9.88 3.34
CA ASN A 67 -9.04 -9.62 4.07
C ASN A 67 -8.79 -9.01 5.47
N SER A 68 -7.64 -9.29 6.07
CA SER A 68 -7.21 -8.68 7.33
C SER A 68 -7.00 -7.17 7.21
N ASP A 69 -6.57 -6.68 6.04
CA ASP A 69 -6.25 -5.26 5.83
C ASP A 69 -7.49 -4.43 5.48
N LEU A 70 -8.54 -5.06 4.95
CA LEU A 70 -9.85 -4.43 4.71
C LEU A 70 -10.63 -4.12 5.99
N ASN A 71 -10.40 -4.89 7.05
CA ASN A 71 -11.20 -4.83 8.28
C ASN A 71 -10.45 -4.18 9.46
N ARG A 72 -9.35 -3.47 9.20
CA ARG A 72 -8.56 -2.80 10.23
C ARG A 72 -7.98 -1.48 9.74
N ALA A 73 -7.52 -0.66 10.68
CA ALA A 73 -6.71 0.50 10.36
C ALA A 73 -5.27 0.08 10.02
N LEU A 74 -4.74 0.62 8.91
CA LEU A 74 -3.31 0.61 8.63
C LEU A 74 -2.62 1.70 9.44
N ILE A 75 -1.50 1.36 10.06
CA ILE A 75 -0.78 2.27 10.95
C ILE A 75 0.59 2.59 10.39
N SER A 76 0.86 3.87 10.13
CA SER A 76 2.20 4.38 9.90
C SER A 76 2.73 5.08 11.15
N TYR A 77 3.92 4.67 11.58
CA TYR A 77 4.66 5.35 12.65
C TYR A 77 5.65 6.33 12.03
N GLU A 78 5.37 7.64 12.13
CA GLU A 78 6.37 8.64 11.80
C GLU A 78 7.33 8.81 12.98
N MET A 79 8.63 8.64 12.73
CA MET A 79 9.65 9.04 13.69
C MET A 79 9.77 10.57 13.67
N ILE A 80 9.24 11.25 14.68
CA ILE A 80 9.61 12.65 14.92
C ILE A 80 11.05 12.65 15.45
N SER A 81 12.02 12.79 14.56
CA SER A 81 13.43 12.96 14.95
C SER A 81 13.66 14.39 15.42
N ASN A 82 13.40 14.68 16.72
CA ASN A 82 14.05 15.81 17.38
C ASN A 82 15.50 15.41 17.68
N THR A 83 16.30 15.29 16.64
CA THR A 83 17.70 14.95 16.79
C THR A 83 18.52 16.23 16.66
N SER A 84 18.74 16.87 17.80
CA SER A 84 19.92 17.72 17.98
C SER A 84 21.14 16.80 18.00
N TRP A 85 21.57 16.34 16.84
CA TRP A 85 22.83 15.61 16.71
C TRP A 85 23.98 16.59 16.99
N LYS A 86 24.46 16.63 18.23
CA LYS A 86 25.83 17.10 18.50
C LYS A 86 26.77 15.92 18.35
N PHE A 87 27.12 15.58 17.11
CA PHE A 87 28.30 14.77 16.89
C PHE A 87 29.52 15.62 17.18
N LYS A 88 30.26 15.30 18.25
CA LYS A 88 31.66 15.69 18.36
C LYS A 88 32.45 14.56 17.73
N LEU A 89 32.82 14.72 16.48
CA LEU A 89 33.89 13.91 15.89
C LEU A 89 35.17 14.22 16.68
N MET A 90 35.90 13.18 17.07
CA MET A 90 37.30 13.35 17.49
C MET A 90 38.15 13.80 16.31
#